data_AF-A0A357A2L3-F1
#
_entry.id   AF-A0A357A2L3-F1
#
_cell.length_a   1.000
_cell.length_b   1.000
_cell.length_c   1.000
_cell.angle_alpha   90.00
_cell.angle_beta   90.00
_cell.angle_gamma   90.00
#
_symmetry.space_group_name_H-M   'P 1'
#
loop_
_entity.id
_entity.type
_entity.pdbx_description
1 polymer ?
#
loop_
_entity_poly.entity_id
_entity_poly.type
_entity_poly.pdbx_seq_one_letter_code
_entity_poly.pdbx_strand_id
1 'polypeptide(L)'
;MLELGIDISHHESKVIDVERLRRADFAITLCGDARDRCPITPPEVTRLHWGFEDPARAQGSEEEIIAAFRRVRDGIRFQVQQFLREQNVLRQPLA
;
A
#
# COMPACT_ATOMS: atom_id res chain seq x y z
N MET A 1 9.95 -9.98 -0.23
CA MET A 1 10.30 -9.09 0.91
C MET A 1 11.54 -9.53 1.66
N LEU A 2 11.83 -10.84 1.74
CA LEU A 2 13.01 -11.39 2.43
C LEU A 2 14.36 -10.81 2.00
N GLU A 3 14.53 -10.32 0.75
CA GLU A 3 15.72 -9.58 0.32
C GLU A 3 16.05 -8.37 1.21
N LEU A 4 15.05 -7.81 1.90
CA LEU A 4 15.20 -6.71 2.86
C LEU A 4 15.10 -7.19 4.33
N GLY A 5 15.14 -8.50 4.58
CA GLY A 5 15.00 -9.08 5.92
C GLY A 5 13.58 -8.99 6.52
N ILE A 6 12.57 -8.66 5.71
CA ILE A 6 11.17 -8.57 6.15
C ILE A 6 10.47 -9.86 5.73
N ASP A 7 10.12 -10.69 6.71
CA ASP A 7 9.32 -11.89 6.49
C ASP A 7 7.82 -11.54 6.45
N ILE A 8 7.18 -11.95 5.35
CA ILE A 8 5.73 -11.82 5.15
C ILE A 8 5.10 -13.17 4.79
N SER A 9 5.83 -14.28 4.96
CA SER A 9 5.38 -15.63 4.59
C SER A 9 4.13 -16.07 5.36
N HIS A 10 3.90 -15.51 6.54
CA HIS A 10 2.71 -15.73 7.36
C HIS A 10 1.50 -14.85 6.96
N HIS A 11 1.64 -13.96 5.98
CA HIS A 11 0.53 -13.17 5.48
C HIS A 11 -0.32 -13.98 4.50
N GLU A 12 -1.62 -13.69 4.48
CA GLU A 12 -2.59 -14.36 3.61
C GLU A 12 -3.36 -13.35 2.77
N SER A 13 -3.75 -13.78 1.56
CA SER A 13 -4.65 -13.01 0.71
C SER A 13 -6.06 -13.02 1.31
N LYS A 14 -6.66 -11.83 1.44
CA LYS A 14 -7.99 -11.64 2.03
C LYS A 14 -8.79 -10.67 1.19
N VAL A 15 -10.09 -10.94 1.05
CA VAL A 15 -11.04 -9.97 0.51
C VAL A 15 -11.22 -8.82 1.50
N ILE A 16 -11.64 -7.66 0.99
CA ILE A 16 -11.86 -6.47 1.82
C ILE A 16 -12.98 -6.75 2.82
N ASP A 17 -12.67 -6.60 4.11
CA ASP A 17 -13.66 -6.48 5.18
C ASP A 17 -14.18 -5.05 5.21
N VAL A 18 -15.44 -4.88 4.79
CA VAL A 18 -16.09 -3.57 4.69
C VAL A 18 -16.23 -2.92 6.07
N GLU A 19 -16.53 -3.69 7.12
CA GLU A 19 -16.70 -3.14 8.46
C GLU A 19 -15.37 -2.65 9.02
N ARG A 20 -14.28 -3.38 8.76
CA ARG A 20 -12.94 -2.91 9.10
C ARG A 20 -12.57 -1.65 8.30
N LEU A 21 -12.88 -1.62 7.01
CA LEU A 21 -12.59 -0.47 6.15
C LEU A 21 -13.33 0.80 6.61
N ARG A 22 -14.59 0.67 7.03
CA ARG A 22 -15.41 1.79 7.53
C ARG A 22 -14.85 2.46 8.80
N ARG A 23 -14.01 1.75 9.57
CA ARG A 23 -13.42 2.23 10.82
C ARG A 23 -11.95 2.64 10.70
N ALA A 24 -11.39 2.59 9.49
CA ALA A 24 -9.99 2.95 9.28
C ALA A 24 -9.81 4.47 9.27
N ASP A 25 -8.72 4.99 9.83
CA ASP A 25 -8.36 6.40 9.69
C ASP A 25 -7.96 6.71 8.23
N PHE A 26 -7.26 5.77 7.59
CA PHE A 26 -6.78 5.88 6.23
C PHE A 26 -7.09 4.62 5.41
N ALA A 27 -7.52 4.82 4.15
CA ALA A 27 -7.64 3.78 3.15
C ALA A 27 -6.72 4.09 1.96
N ILE A 28 -5.67 3.29 1.79
CA ILE A 28 -4.64 3.50 0.77
C ILE A 28 -4.78 2.45 -0.34
N THR A 29 -5.06 2.90 -1.55
CA THR A 29 -5.14 2.03 -2.74
C THR A 29 -3.82 2.05 -3.52
N LEU A 30 -3.37 0.89 -3.99
CA LEU A 30 -2.02 0.72 -4.55
C LEU A 30 -1.95 0.59 -6.09
N CYS A 31 -3.06 0.29 -6.74
CA CYS A 31 -3.12 0.17 -8.20
C CYS A 31 -4.48 0.67 -8.72
N GLY A 32 -4.58 0.90 -10.03
CA GLY A 32 -5.82 1.38 -10.66
C GLY A 32 -7.01 0.45 -10.42
N ASP A 33 -6.83 -0.86 -10.56
CA ASP A 33 -7.88 -1.85 -10.30
C ASP A 33 -8.35 -1.80 -8.83
N ALA A 34 -7.42 -1.63 -7.88
CA ALA A 34 -7.76 -1.45 -6.48
C ALA A 34 -8.50 -0.12 -6.23
N ARG A 35 -8.15 0.96 -6.94
CA ARG A 35 -8.85 2.25 -6.82
C ARG A 35 -10.30 2.14 -7.28
N ASP A 36 -10.55 1.45 -8.39
CA ASP A 36 -11.86 1.36 -9.03
C ASP A 36 -12.79 0.37 -8.31
N ARG A 37 -12.23 -0.70 -7.73
CA ARG A 37 -13.01 -1.73 -7.01
C ARG A 37 -13.13 -1.49 -5.51
N CYS A 38 -12.44 -0.49 -4.96
CA CYS A 38 -12.47 -0.21 -3.53
C CYS A 38 -13.87 0.23 -3.10
N PRO A 39 -14.50 -0.43 -2.10
CA PRO A 39 -15.79 -0.03 -1.59
C PRO A 39 -15.81 1.44 -1.14
N ILE A 40 -16.98 2.07 -1.23
CA ILE A 40 -17.17 3.43 -0.72
C ILE A 40 -16.95 3.42 0.79
N THR A 41 -16.18 4.40 1.27
CA THR A 41 -15.93 4.61 2.69
C THR A 41 -16.74 5.80 3.23
N PRO A 42 -17.02 5.85 4.54
CA PRO A 42 -17.55 7.04 5.19
C PRO A 42 -16.63 8.26 4.98
N PRO A 43 -17.17 9.50 5.08
CA PRO A 43 -16.39 10.73 4.91
C PRO A 43 -15.21 10.89 5.88
N GLU A 44 -15.29 10.24 7.04
CA GLU A 44 -14.25 10.29 8.09
C GLU A 44 -13.00 9.50 7.70
N VAL A 45 -13.12 8.56 6.75
CA VAL A 45 -12.00 7.76 6.26
C VAL A 45 -11.23 8.54 5.20
N THR A 46 -9.98 8.89 5.50
CA THR A 46 -9.12 9.59 4.54
C THR A 46 -8.65 8.61 3.46
N ARG A 47 -9.03 8.86 2.20
CA ARG A 47 -8.64 8.01 1.06
C ARG A 47 -7.41 8.55 0.36
N LEU A 48 -6.39 7.71 0.23
CA LEU A 48 -5.17 8.00 -0.53
C LEU A 48 -5.01 6.99 -1.67
N HIS A 49 -4.30 7.42 -2.70
CA HIS A 49 -3.92 6.55 -3.82
C HIS A 49 -2.42 6.68 -4.09
N TRP A 50 -1.70 5.57 -3.95
CA TRP A 50 -0.30 5.44 -4.35
C TRP A 50 -0.25 4.53 -5.56
N GLY A 51 -0.27 5.12 -6.76
CA GLY A 51 -0.32 4.35 -8.00
C GLY A 51 0.98 3.61 -8.27
N PHE A 52 0.90 2.28 -8.29
CA PHE A 52 1.96 1.40 -8.76
C PHE A 52 1.45 0.51 -9.89
N GLU A 53 2.35 0.15 -10.79
CA GLU A 53 2.13 -0.95 -11.72
C GLU A 53 2.07 -2.27 -10.94
N ASP A 54 1.22 -3.20 -11.39
CA ASP A 54 1.13 -4.53 -10.81
C ASP A 54 2.33 -5.36 -11.28
N PRO A 55 3.30 -5.70 -10.41
CA PRO A 55 4.49 -6.43 -10.82
C PRO A 55 4.17 -7.87 -11.25
N ALA A 56 3.00 -8.41 -10.87
CA ALA A 56 2.56 -9.72 -11.34
C ALA A 56 2.17 -9.73 -12.84
N ARG A 57 1.99 -8.56 -13.45
CA ARG A 57 1.74 -8.40 -14.88
C ARG A 57 3.02 -8.17 -15.70
N ALA A 58 4.18 -8.06 -15.05
CA ALA A 58 5.45 -7.92 -15.75
C ALA A 58 5.71 -9.13 -16.65
N GLN A 59 6.25 -8.89 -17.83
CA GLN A 59 6.60 -9.91 -18.82
C GLN A 59 8.09 -9.76 -19.16
N GLY A 60 8.72 -10.85 -19.60
CA GLY A 60 10.14 -10.87 -19.94
C GLY A 60 10.87 -12.01 -19.25
N SER A 61 12.18 -11.85 -19.08
CA SER A 61 13.02 -12.79 -18.34
C SER A 61 12.68 -12.79 -16.85
N GLU A 62 13.14 -13.81 -16.14
CA GLU A 62 12.99 -13.88 -14.68
C GLU A 62 13.63 -12.66 -13.99
N GLU A 63 14.78 -12.21 -14.48
CA GLU A 63 15.46 -11.02 -13.99
C GLU A 63 14.64 -9.75 -14.21
N GLU A 64 13.98 -9.61 -15.36
CA GLU A 64 13.11 -8.47 -15.66
C GLU A 64 11.87 -8.45 -14.77
N ILE A 65 11.26 -9.62 -14.54
CA ILE A 65 10.12 -9.78 -13.62
C ILE A 65 10.55 -9.43 -12.19
N ILE A 66 11.64 -10.01 -11.70
CA ILE A 66 12.17 -9.73 -10.35
C ILE A 66 12.52 -8.24 -10.21
N ALA A 67 13.09 -7.61 -11.24
CA ALA A 67 13.37 -6.17 -11.23
C ALA A 67 12.10 -5.34 -11.08
N ALA A 68 10.98 -5.73 -11.71
CA ALA A 68 9.69 -5.08 -11.53
C ALA A 68 9.18 -5.20 -10.09
N PHE A 69 9.26 -6.39 -9.48
CA PHE A 69 8.92 -6.59 -8.06
C PHE A 69 9.76 -5.72 -7.13
N ARG A 70 11.08 -5.64 -7.36
CA ARG A 70 11.99 -4.80 -6.56
C ARG A 70 11.64 -3.32 -6.68
N ARG A 71 11.39 -2.82 -7.90
CA ARG A 71 10.99 -1.44 -8.16
C ARG A 71 9.71 -1.06 -7.41
N VAL A 72 8.68 -1.89 -7.49
CA VAL A 72 7.40 -1.64 -6.80
C VAL A 72 7.57 -1.69 -5.28
N ARG A 73 8.27 -2.70 -4.75
CA ARG A 73 8.59 -2.80 -3.32
C ARG A 73 9.28 -1.54 -2.80
N ASP A 74 10.31 -1.08 -3.50
CA ASP A 74 11.12 0.06 -3.07
C ASP A 74 10.32 1.37 -3.18
N GLY A 75 9.45 1.48 -4.18
CA GLY A 75 8.48 2.56 -4.30
C GLY A 75 7.48 2.60 -3.13
N ILE A 76 6.90 1.45 -2.75
CA ILE A 76 6.01 1.33 -1.58
C ILE A 76 6.76 1.76 -0.31
N ARG A 77 8.00 1.29 -0.11
CA ARG A 77 8.83 1.69 1.03
C ARG A 77 9.03 3.21 1.09
N PHE A 78 9.32 3.85 -0.03
CA PHE A 78 9.47 5.30 -0.11
C PHE A 78 8.17 6.02 0.29
N GLN A 79 7.02 5.60 -0.27
CA GLN A 79 5.72 6.21 0.05
C GLN A 79 5.38 6.07 1.54
N VAL A 80 5.58 4.89 2.13
CA VAL A 80 5.37 4.68 3.57
C VAL A 80 6.25 5.61 4.40
N GLN A 81 7.52 5.80 4.03
CA GLN A 81 8.42 6.72 4.73
C GLN A 81 7.99 8.19 4.60
N GLN A 82 7.52 8.62 3.43
CA GLN A 82 6.99 9.97 3.25
C GLN A 82 5.72 10.17 4.07
N PHE A 83 4.78 9.24 3.97
CA PHE A 83 3.54 9.26 4.72
C PHE A 83 3.80 9.37 6.23
N LEU A 84 4.71 8.54 6.77
CA LEU A 84 5.06 8.63 8.19
C LEU A 84 5.64 9.99 8.57
N ARG A 85 6.46 10.63 7.72
CA ARG A 85 6.98 11.98 7.97
C ARG A 85 5.89 13.04 7.97
N GLU A 86 5.01 13.00 6.98
CA GLU A 86 3.90 13.95 6.83
C GLU A 86 2.92 13.84 8.00
N GLN A 87 2.59 12.61 8.41
CA GLN A 87 1.69 12.37 9.54
C GLN A 87 2.34 12.67 10.90
N ASN A 88 3.67 12.59 11.03
CA ASN A 88 4.37 12.91 12.30
C ASN A 88 4.46 14.41 12.63
N VAL A 89 3.91 15.31 11.81
CA VAL A 89 3.70 16.72 12.19
C VAL A 89 2.33 16.93 12.86
N LEU A 90 1.40 15.97 12.72
CA LEU A 90 0.04 16.05 13.30
C LEU A 90 -0.11 15.36 14.68
N ARG A 91 1.01 14.93 15.29
CA ARG A 91 1.05 14.40 16.67
C ARG A 91 2.07 15.12 17.56
N GLN A 92 2.26 16.44 17.39
CA GLN A 92 2.69 17.23 18.56
C GLN A 92 1.51 17.27 19.55
N PRO A 93 1.73 17.02 20.85
CA PRO A 93 0.66 17.15 21.83
C PRO A 93 0.17 18.61 21.81
N LEU A 94 -1.15 18.83 21.92
CA LEU A 94 -1.61 20.11 22.45
C LEU A 94 -0.88 20.32 23.79
N ALA A 95 -0.28 21.50 23.95
CA ALA A 95 0.26 21.97 25.21
C ALA A 95 -0.77 21.86 26.34
#